data_AF-A0A1S8T0K5-F1
#
_entry.id   AF-A0A1S8T0K5-F1
#
_cell.length_a   1.000
_cell.length_b   1.000
_cell.length_c   1.000
_cell.angle_alpha   90.00
_cell.angle_beta   90.00
_cell.angle_gamma   90.00
#
_symmetry.space_group_name_H-M   'P 1'
#
loop_
_entity.id
_entity.type
_entity.pdbx_description
1 polymer ?
#
loop_
_entity_poly.entity_id
_entity_poly.type
_entity_poly.pdbx_seq_one_letter_code
_entity_poly.pdbx_strand_id
1 'polypeptide(L)' 'MICKYERVSTKKQSVGRQEMILDKLGIPFNKAYTDKIMIDLH' A
#
# COMPACT_ATOMS: atom_id res chain seq x y z
N MET A 1 -12.32 11.03 9.16
CA MET A 1 -11.01 10.96 8.49
C MET A 1 -10.78 9.52 8.09
N ILE A 2 -10.78 9.21 6.80
CA ILE A 2 -10.52 7.85 6.30
C ILE A 2 -9.05 7.76 5.89
N CYS A 3 -8.35 6.73 6.36
CA CYS A 3 -6.94 6.52 6.06
C CYS A 3 -6.77 5.26 5.23
N LYS A 4 -5.84 5.28 4.28
CA LYS A 4 -5.36 4.05 3.62
C LYS A 4 -4.01 3.63 4.20
N TYR A 5 -3.85 2.32 4.36
CA TYR A 5 -2.61 1.69 4.83
C TYR A 5 -2.18 0.62 3.84
N GLU A 6 -0.96 0.75 3.32
CA GLU A 6 -0.37 -0.14 2.34
C GLU A 6 0.91 -0.73 2.90
N ARG A 7 1.10 -2.05 2.78
CA ARG A 7 2.30 -2.73 3.31
C ARG A 7 2.86 -3.71 2.31
N VAL A 8 4.17 -3.66 2.09
CA VAL A 8 4.92 -4.66 1.31
C VAL A 8 6.09 -5.21 2.11
N SER A 9 6.41 -6.49 1.89
CA SER A 9 7.38 -7.21 2.73
C SER A 9 8.79 -7.21 2.15
N THR A 10 8.92 -7.17 0.82
CA THR A 10 10.23 -7.33 0.16
C THR A 10 10.63 -6.10 -0.62
N LYS A 11 11.94 -5.94 -0.84
CA LYS A 11 12.47 -4.82 -1.64
C LYS A 11 11.89 -4.80 -3.06
N LYS A 12 11.67 -5.97 -3.65
CA LYS A 12 11.15 -6.16 -5.02
C LYS A 12 9.64 -5.90 -5.13
N GLN A 13 8.89 -5.95 -4.03
CA GLN A 13 7.45 -5.70 -4.05
C GLN A 13 7.12 -4.20 -4.15
N SER A 14 6.02 -3.90 -4.85
CA SER A 14 5.43 -2.56 -4.97
C SER A 14 3.98 -2.55 -4.47
N VAL A 15 3.50 -1.37 -4.08
CA VAL A 15 2.14 -1.17 -3.56
C VAL A 15 1.08 -1.01 -4.66
N GLY A 16 1.46 -0.95 -5.94
CA GLY A 16 0.56 -0.56 -7.04
C GLY A 16 -0.71 -1.40 -7.17
N ARG A 17 -0.65 -2.70 -6.85
CA ARG A 17 -1.87 -3.54 -6.82
C ARG A 17 -2.81 -3.15 -5.67
N GLN A 18 -2.26 -2.76 -4.52
CA GLN A 18 -3.05 -2.31 -3.37
C GLN A 18 -3.73 -0.98 -3.70
N GLU A 19 -2.98 -0.04 -4.29
CA GLU A 19 -3.51 1.25 -4.78
C GLU A 19 -4.69 1.04 -5.73
N MET A 20 -4.52 0.22 -6.77
CA MET A 20 -5.59 -0.08 -7.73
C MET A 20 -6.85 -0.67 -7.08
N ILE A 21 -6.71 -1.52 -6.06
CA ILE A 21 -7.86 -2.11 -5.36
C ILE A 21 -8.56 -1.06 -4.49
N LEU A 22 -7.80 -0.22 -3.80
CA LEU A 22 -8.34 0.83 -2.95
C LEU A 22 -9.05 1.91 -3.77
N ASP A 23 -8.52 2.27 -4.94
CA ASP A 23 -9.14 3.22 -5.86
C ASP A 23 -10.52 2.74 -6.34
N LYS A 24 -10.68 1.43 -6.53
CA LYS A 24 -11.97 0.83 -6.92
C LYS A 24 -13.06 0.95 -5.86
N LEU A 25 -12.72 1.25 -4.61
CA LEU A 25 -13.71 1.43 -3.54
C LEU A 25 -14.44 2.78 -3.65
N GLY A 26 -13.92 3.73 -4.44
CA GLY A 26 -14.52 5.07 -4.59
C GLY A 26 -14.50 5.90 -3.29
N ILE A 27 -13.62 5.55 -2.35
CA ILE A 27 -13.53 6.20 -1.04
C ILE A 27 -12.49 7.32 -1.10
N PRO A 28 -12.83 8.57 -0.70
CA PRO A 28 -11.86 9.64 -0.58
C PRO A 28 -11.03 9.47 0.70
N PHE A 29 -9.82 8.91 0.57
CA PHE A 29 -8.87 8.79 1.67
C PHE A 29 -8.21 10.14 1.96
N ASN A 30 -8.23 10.57 3.23
CA ASN A 30 -7.64 11.84 3.68
C ASN A 30 -6.15 11.71 4.02
N LYS A 31 -5.69 10.50 4.37
CA LYS A 31 -4.28 10.21 4.69
C LYS A 31 -3.88 8.87 4.12
N ALA A 32 -2.61 8.76 3.74
CA ALA A 32 -1.99 7.54 3.25
C ALA A 32 -0.77 7.20 4.11
N TYR A 33 -0.66 5.93 4.48
CA TYR A 33 0.49 5.37 5.18
C TYR A 33 1.00 4.17 4.40
N THR A 34 2.31 4.17 4.13
CA THR A 34 2.96 3.08 3.39
C THR A 34 4.10 2.54 4.23
N ASP A 35 4.07 1.23 4.50
CA ASP A 35 5.09 0.49 5.23
C ASP A 35 5.81 -0.48 4.28
N LYS A 36 7.14 -0.41 4.24
CA LYS A 36 7.96 -1.30 3.42
C LYS A 36 8.99 -1.99 4.30
N ILE A 37 8.76 -3.28 4.51
CA ILE A 37 9.77 -4.13 5.12
C ILE A 37 10.86 -4.40 4.07
N MET A 38 12.11 -4.43 4.52
CA MET A 38 13.30 -4.61 3.68
C MET A 38 13.76 -6.06 3.64
N ILE A 39 12.84 -7.04 3.51
CA ILE A 39 13.25 -8.44 3.41
C ILE A 39 13.86 -8.68 2.02
N ASP A 40 15.10 -9.16 2.00
CA ASP A 40 15.73 -9.73 0.81
C ASP A 40 15.45 -11.23 0.75
N LEU A 41 14.56 -11.61 -0.17
CA LEU A 41 14.45 -12.99 -0.62
C LEU A 41 15.53 -13.22 -1.67
N HIS A 42 16.39 -14.21 -1.38
CA HIS A 42 17.54 -14.60 -2.21
C HIS A 42 17.06 -15.19 -3.53
#